data_AF-A0A1Y3BI92-F1
#
_entry.id   AF-A0A1Y3BI92-F1
#
_cell.length_a   1.000
_cell.length_b   1.000
_cell.length_c   1.000
_cell.angle_alpha   90.00
_cell.angle_beta   90.00
_cell.angle_gamma   90.00
#
_symmetry.space_group_name_H-M   'P 1'
#
loop_
_entity.id
_entity.type
_entity.pdbx_description
1 polymer ?
#
loop_
_entity_poly.entity_id
_entity_poly.type
_entity_poly.pdbx_seq_one_letter_code
_entity_poly.pdbx_strand_id
1 'polypeptide(L)'
;VNRKTSTREKAIHLYQQLGHKCNQHGNYIGAAKAFERAASLLMDPTDQSKMNNADDQTIMATIDCLESAIRNYDAIHKYKHAGTLHYRCSLILRLLPGFSCEKVEQHHIKALEYFTKPDHELKQRKRIDVR
;
A
#
# COMPACT_ATOMS: atom_id res chain seq x y z
N VAL A 1 9.96 -12.04 25.01
CA VAL A 1 9.26 -11.47 23.83
C VAL A 1 8.77 -10.07 24.19
N ASN A 2 9.20 -9.05 23.45
CA ASN A 2 8.99 -7.63 23.76
C ASN A 2 7.51 -7.25 23.47
N ARG A 3 6.75 -6.80 24.49
CA ARG A 3 5.27 -6.60 24.38
C ARG A 3 4.87 -5.60 23.30
N LYS A 4 5.72 -4.60 23.00
CA LYS A 4 5.44 -3.55 22.00
C LYS A 4 5.42 -4.08 20.56
N THR A 5 6.33 -5.00 20.21
CA THR A 5 6.36 -5.65 18.89
C THR A 5 5.10 -6.50 18.67
N SER A 6 4.67 -7.24 19.71
CA SER A 6 3.43 -8.04 19.66
C SER A 6 2.16 -7.21 19.39
N THR A 7 2.05 -5.99 19.93
CA THR A 7 0.85 -5.15 19.71
C THR A 7 0.83 -4.56 18.29
N ARG A 8 2.01 -4.21 17.74
CA ARG A 8 2.13 -3.67 16.38
C ARG A 8 1.83 -4.74 15.33
N GLU A 9 2.37 -5.95 15.48
CA GLU A 9 2.08 -7.10 14.59
C GLU A 9 0.59 -7.45 14.59
N LYS A 10 -0.05 -7.52 15.77
CA LYS A 10 -1.50 -7.71 15.86
C LYS A 10 -2.27 -6.62 15.12
N ALA A 11 -1.85 -5.37 15.21
CA ALA A 11 -2.47 -4.28 14.49
C ALA A 11 -2.30 -4.43 12.97
N ILE A 12 -1.11 -4.83 12.49
CA ILE A 12 -0.86 -5.12 11.07
C ILE A 12 -1.85 -6.18 10.58
N HIS A 13 -1.97 -7.31 11.28
CA HIS A 13 -2.90 -8.38 10.92
C HIS A 13 -4.37 -7.93 10.93
N LEU A 14 -4.78 -7.13 11.91
CA LEU A 14 -6.14 -6.60 11.96
C LEU A 14 -6.45 -5.73 10.74
N TYR A 15 -5.51 -4.88 10.31
CA TYR A 15 -5.68 -4.06 9.12
C TYR A 15 -5.68 -4.88 7.82
N GLN A 16 -4.84 -5.92 7.72
CA GLN A 16 -4.90 -6.87 6.60
C GLN A 16 -6.27 -7.54 6.52
N GLN A 17 -6.77 -8.10 7.64
CA GLN A 17 -8.08 -8.75 7.69
C GLN A 17 -9.23 -7.79 7.37
N LEU A 18 -9.18 -6.56 7.90
CA LEU A 18 -10.16 -5.53 7.57
C LEU A 18 -10.16 -5.22 6.07
N GLY A 19 -8.99 -5.08 5.46
CA GLY A 19 -8.88 -4.82 4.04
C GLY A 19 -9.44 -5.96 3.19
N HIS A 20 -9.17 -7.21 3.55
CA HIS A 20 -9.75 -8.37 2.88
C HIS A 20 -11.28 -8.39 2.98
N LYS A 21 -11.84 -8.12 4.18
CA LYS A 21 -13.30 -8.03 4.36
C LYS A 21 -13.90 -6.91 3.49
N CYS A 22 -13.28 -5.73 3.48
CA CYS A 22 -13.71 -4.63 2.62
C CYS A 22 -13.70 -5.03 1.13
N ASN A 23 -12.67 -5.73 0.66
CA ASN A 23 -12.58 -6.24 -0.70
C ASN A 23 -13.72 -7.24 -1.02
N GLN A 24 -13.98 -8.19 -0.12
CA GLN A 24 -15.05 -9.19 -0.27
C GLN A 24 -16.44 -8.53 -0.37
N HIS A 25 -16.63 -7.39 0.30
CA HIS A 25 -17.86 -6.60 0.24
C HIS A 25 -17.87 -5.53 -0.87
N GLY A 26 -16.89 -5.54 -1.78
CA GLY A 26 -16.80 -4.57 -2.89
C GLY A 26 -16.40 -3.14 -2.47
N ASN A 27 -16.04 -2.93 -1.19
CA ASN A 27 -15.53 -1.66 -0.69
C ASN A 27 -14.03 -1.52 -0.97
N TYR A 28 -13.69 -1.33 -2.24
CA TYR A 28 -12.30 -1.30 -2.71
C TYR A 28 -11.47 -0.14 -2.15
N ILE A 29 -12.08 1.03 -1.93
CA ILE A 29 -11.42 2.18 -1.30
C ILE A 29 -11.15 1.92 0.18
N GLY A 30 -12.14 1.36 0.89
CA GLY A 30 -11.96 0.95 2.29
C GLY A 30 -10.87 -0.10 2.44
N ALA A 31 -10.80 -1.05 1.50
CA ALA A 31 -9.76 -2.06 1.46
C ALA A 31 -8.37 -1.45 1.29
N ALA A 32 -8.21 -0.57 0.28
CA ALA A 32 -6.94 0.10 0.02
C ALA A 32 -6.44 0.89 1.24
N LYS A 33 -7.31 1.67 1.90
CA LYS A 33 -6.95 2.41 3.12
C LYS A 33 -6.50 1.49 4.26
N ALA A 34 -7.17 0.35 4.45
CA ALA A 34 -6.79 -0.62 5.48
C ALA A 34 -5.42 -1.24 5.18
N PHE A 35 -5.18 -1.64 3.93
CA PHE A 35 -3.90 -2.18 3.49
C PHE A 35 -2.75 -1.16 3.59
N GLU A 36 -3.00 0.09 3.21
CA GLU A 36 -2.04 1.20 3.39
C GLU A 36 -1.67 1.40 4.86
N ARG A 37 -2.63 1.20 5.77
CA ARG A 37 -2.38 1.32 7.20
C ARG A 37 -1.54 0.16 7.74
N ALA A 38 -1.77 -1.06 7.29
CA ALA A 38 -0.90 -2.21 7.59
C ALA A 38 0.55 -1.94 7.13
N ALA A 39 0.72 -1.45 5.90
CA ALA A 39 2.01 -1.07 5.34
C ALA A 39 2.73 0.03 6.14
N SER A 40 2.01 1.08 6.56
CA SER A 40 2.56 2.14 7.42
C SER A 40 2.91 1.69 8.84
N LEU A 41 2.43 0.53 9.29
CA LEU A 41 2.85 -0.05 10.58
C LEU A 41 4.09 -0.94 10.43
N LEU A 42 4.33 -1.49 9.24
CA LEU A 42 5.59 -2.18 8.91
C LEU A 42 6.76 -1.21 8.78
N MET A 43 6.52 -0.06 8.15
CA MET A 43 7.54 0.98 7.96
C MET A 43 7.20 2.19 8.81
N ASP A 44 8.00 2.48 9.84
CA ASP A 44 7.93 3.78 10.50
C ASP A 44 8.65 4.81 9.61
N PRO A 45 7.93 5.72 8.94
CA PRO A 45 8.55 6.65 7.99
C PRO A 45 9.49 7.66 8.68
N THR A 46 9.48 7.73 10.02
CA THR A 46 10.32 8.64 10.80
C THR A 46 11.58 7.97 11.35
N ASP A 47 11.70 6.65 11.24
CA ASP A 47 12.79 5.90 11.86
C ASP A 47 13.31 4.81 10.92
N GLN A 48 14.17 5.23 9.97
CA GLN A 48 14.88 4.32 9.05
C GLN A 48 15.73 3.25 9.77
N SER A 49 16.04 3.46 11.07
CA SER A 49 16.86 2.55 11.88
C SER A 49 16.06 1.47 12.60
N LYS A 50 14.74 1.68 12.81
CA LYS A 50 13.84 0.69 13.42
C LYS A 50 13.04 -0.03 12.34
N MET A 51 13.74 -0.84 11.56
CA MET A 51 13.09 -1.91 10.81
C MET A 51 12.28 -2.77 11.78
N ASN A 52 11.00 -2.98 11.48
CA ASN A 52 10.13 -3.77 12.33
C ASN A 52 10.56 -5.24 12.24
N ASN A 53 10.65 -5.95 13.38
CA ASN A 53 10.94 -7.39 13.43
C ASN A 53 9.75 -8.25 12.97
N ALA A 54 8.91 -7.72 12.09
CA ALA A 54 7.80 -8.48 11.53
C ALA A 54 8.38 -9.66 10.75
N ASP A 55 7.75 -10.82 10.89
CA ASP A 55 8.17 -12.02 10.16
C ASP A 55 7.91 -11.86 8.65
N ASP A 56 8.64 -12.66 7.88
CA ASP A 56 8.59 -12.64 6.41
C ASP A 56 7.17 -12.89 5.87
N GLN A 57 6.36 -13.70 6.56
CA GLN A 57 4.99 -14.00 6.15
C GLN A 57 4.10 -12.77 6.31
N THR A 58 4.24 -12.02 7.40
CA THR A 58 3.53 -10.74 7.62
C THR A 58 3.91 -9.69 6.58
N ILE A 59 5.20 -9.63 6.21
CA ILE A 59 5.69 -8.71 5.18
C ILE A 59 5.09 -9.07 3.82
N MET A 60 5.19 -10.35 3.41
CA MET A 60 4.64 -10.85 2.15
C MET A 60 3.13 -10.65 2.05
N ALA A 61 2.37 -10.98 3.12
CA ALA A 61 0.94 -10.75 3.17
C ALA A 61 0.58 -9.26 2.99
N THR A 62 1.41 -8.35 3.50
CA THR A 62 1.19 -6.91 3.30
C THR A 62 1.48 -6.48 1.87
N ILE A 63 2.48 -7.06 1.21
CA ILE A 63 2.75 -6.81 -0.21
C ILE A 63 1.55 -7.26 -1.05
N ASP A 64 1.02 -8.46 -0.82
CA ASP A 64 -0.15 -8.99 -1.54
C ASP A 64 -1.39 -8.10 -1.36
N CYS A 65 -1.59 -7.60 -0.13
CA CYS A 65 -2.62 -6.62 0.21
C CYS A 65 -2.48 -5.34 -0.62
N LEU A 66 -1.26 -4.78 -0.70
CA LEU A 66 -0.99 -3.58 -1.48
C LEU A 66 -1.16 -3.80 -2.98
N GLU A 67 -0.75 -4.95 -3.51
CA GLU A 67 -0.99 -5.31 -4.91
C GLU A 67 -2.49 -5.40 -5.22
N SER A 68 -3.30 -5.91 -4.28
CA SER A 68 -4.75 -5.86 -4.44
C SER A 68 -5.29 -4.44 -4.44
N ALA A 69 -4.77 -3.56 -3.59
CA ALA A 69 -5.16 -2.15 -3.59
C ALA A 69 -4.75 -1.41 -4.88
N ILE A 70 -3.59 -1.76 -5.46
CA ILE A 70 -3.15 -1.24 -6.75
C ILE A 70 -4.18 -1.57 -7.84
N ARG A 71 -4.59 -2.84 -7.95
CA ARG A 71 -5.62 -3.27 -8.91
C ARG A 71 -6.94 -2.51 -8.71
N ASN A 72 -7.32 -2.29 -7.45
CA ASN A 72 -8.51 -1.52 -7.12
C ASN A 72 -8.42 -0.05 -7.58
N TYR A 73 -7.29 0.63 -7.33
CA TYR A 73 -7.09 2.02 -7.75
C TYR A 73 -6.95 2.16 -9.27
N ASP A 74 -6.29 1.20 -9.92
CA ASP A 74 -6.15 1.15 -11.36
C ASP A 74 -7.52 1.01 -12.07
N ALA A 75 -8.40 0.14 -11.56
CA ALA A 75 -9.76 -0.05 -12.08
C ALA A 75 -10.62 1.23 -12.05
N ILE A 76 -10.37 2.13 -11.09
CA ILE A 76 -11.05 3.43 -10.98
C ILE A 76 -10.20 4.60 -11.47
N HIS A 77 -9.11 4.32 -12.21
CA HIS A 77 -8.25 5.30 -12.86
C HIS A 77 -7.60 6.32 -11.89
N LYS A 78 -7.38 5.91 -10.63
CA LYS A 78 -6.64 6.70 -9.62
C LYS A 78 -5.15 6.34 -9.67
N TYR A 79 -4.51 6.68 -10.77
CA TYR A 79 -3.15 6.25 -11.11
C TYR A 79 -2.09 6.74 -10.13
N LYS A 80 -2.15 7.98 -9.65
CA LYS A 80 -1.22 8.45 -8.60
C LYS A 80 -1.31 7.63 -7.30
N HIS A 81 -2.49 7.13 -6.94
CA HIS A 81 -2.63 6.28 -5.77
C HIS A 81 -1.97 4.92 -6.02
N ALA A 82 -2.24 4.29 -7.17
CA ALA A 82 -1.59 3.06 -7.59
C ALA A 82 -0.05 3.20 -7.63
N GLY A 83 0.48 4.30 -8.19
CA GLY A 83 1.91 4.59 -8.22
C GLY A 83 2.53 4.73 -6.83
N THR A 84 1.83 5.41 -5.90
CA THR A 84 2.25 5.52 -4.50
C THR A 84 2.35 4.17 -3.81
N LEU A 85 1.40 3.27 -4.08
CA LEU A 85 1.43 1.92 -3.53
C LEU A 85 2.55 1.06 -4.12
N HIS A 86 2.81 1.17 -5.42
CA HIS A 86 3.97 0.52 -6.04
C HIS A 86 5.28 0.95 -5.39
N TYR A 87 5.47 2.26 -5.16
CA TYR A 87 6.63 2.76 -4.45
C TYR A 87 6.74 2.17 -3.03
N ARG A 88 5.63 2.09 -2.28
CA ARG A 88 5.60 1.46 -0.95
C ARG A 88 5.98 -0.03 -0.99
N CYS A 89 5.48 -0.80 -1.96
CA CYS A 89 5.89 -2.21 -2.13
C CYS A 89 7.41 -2.32 -2.33
N SER A 90 8.00 -1.44 -3.15
CA SER A 90 9.45 -1.45 -3.40
C SER A 90 10.29 -1.20 -2.14
N LEU A 91 9.75 -0.45 -1.17
CA LEU A 91 10.40 -0.19 0.11
C LEU A 91 10.21 -1.36 1.08
N ILE A 92 8.99 -1.90 1.17
CA ILE A 92 8.65 -3.01 2.08
C ILE A 92 9.37 -4.30 1.66
N LEU A 93 9.51 -4.56 0.36
CA LEU A 93 10.24 -5.73 -0.15
C LEU A 93 11.69 -5.76 0.35
N ARG A 94 12.32 -4.61 0.58
CA ARG A 94 13.69 -4.51 1.11
C ARG A 94 13.81 -4.94 2.57
N LEU A 95 12.69 -5.13 3.27
CA LEU A 95 12.68 -5.65 4.64
C LEU A 95 12.91 -7.17 4.69
N LEU A 96 12.70 -7.89 3.59
CA LEU A 96 12.87 -9.35 3.55
C LEU A 96 14.36 -9.72 3.43
N PRO A 97 14.84 -10.69 4.23
CA PRO A 97 16.15 -11.28 4.00
C PRO A 97 16.15 -12.00 2.64
N GLY A 98 17.10 -11.67 1.76
CA GLY A 98 17.19 -12.28 0.42
C GLY A 98 16.16 -11.78 -0.59
N PHE A 99 15.64 -10.55 -0.41
CA PHE A 99 14.71 -9.96 -1.37
C PHE A 99 15.24 -9.96 -2.81
N SER A 100 14.35 -10.15 -3.78
CA SER A 100 14.69 -10.06 -5.20
C SER A 100 14.80 -8.59 -5.62
N CYS A 101 16.01 -8.15 -5.99
CA CYS A 101 16.24 -6.83 -6.58
C CYS A 101 15.33 -6.59 -7.80
N GLU A 102 15.08 -7.63 -8.60
CA GLU A 102 14.21 -7.57 -9.76
C GLU A 102 12.77 -7.18 -9.38
N LYS A 103 12.20 -7.80 -8.33
CA LYS A 103 10.85 -7.43 -7.87
C LYS A 103 10.79 -5.99 -7.35
N VAL A 104 11.82 -5.54 -6.63
CA VAL A 104 11.91 -4.15 -6.16
C VAL A 104 11.93 -3.18 -7.34
N GLU A 105 12.73 -3.49 -8.36
CA GLU A 105 12.86 -2.69 -9.57
C GLU A 105 11.56 -2.65 -10.37
N GLN A 106 10.88 -3.79 -10.55
CA GLN A 106 9.57 -3.86 -11.21
C GLN A 106 8.54 -2.94 -10.53
N HIS A 107 8.48 -2.93 -9.20
CA HIS A 107 7.60 -2.00 -8.49
C HIS A 107 8.05 -0.54 -8.66
N HIS A 108 9.35 -0.26 -8.69
CA HIS A 108 9.87 1.08 -8.89
C HIS A 108 9.52 1.64 -10.29
N ILE A 109 9.73 0.84 -11.33
CA ILE A 109 9.38 1.17 -12.72
C ILE A 109 7.88 1.45 -12.83
N LYS A 110 7.03 0.54 -12.32
CA LYS A 110 5.57 0.74 -12.35
C LYS A 110 5.16 2.01 -11.61
N ALA A 111 5.78 2.34 -10.48
CA ALA A 111 5.50 3.60 -9.78
C ALA A 111 5.73 4.81 -10.69
N LEU A 112 6.86 4.84 -11.40
CA LEU A 112 7.19 5.90 -12.36
C LEU A 112 6.18 5.96 -13.52
N GLU A 113 5.81 4.81 -14.08
CA GLU A 113 4.79 4.73 -15.13
C GLU A 113 3.44 5.29 -14.67
N TYR A 114 3.01 4.97 -13.44
CA TYR A 114 1.75 5.50 -12.91
C TYR A 114 1.81 7.00 -12.63
N PHE A 115 2.95 7.54 -12.21
CA PHE A 115 3.11 8.98 -11.97
C PHE A 115 3.18 9.81 -13.26
N THR A 116 3.52 9.19 -14.39
CA THR A 116 3.50 9.85 -15.71
C THR A 116 2.16 9.72 -16.43
N LYS A 117 1.28 8.82 -15.99
CA LYS A 117 -0.09 8.72 -16.51
C LYS A 117 -0.93 9.94 -16.08
N PRO A 118 -1.72 10.53 -16.98
CA PRO A 118 -2.70 11.53 -16.58
C PRO A 118 -3.78 10.87 -15.72
N ASP A 119 -3.93 11.31 -14.47
CA ASP A 119 -5.06 10.86 -13.63
C ASP A 119 -6.38 11.23 -14.32
N HIS A 120 -7.34 10.30 -14.35
CA HIS A 120 -8.75 10.65 -14.43
C HIS A 120 -9.22 11.15 -13.05
N GLU A 121 -8.58 12.20 -12.53
CA GLU A 121 -9.26 13.01 -11.55
C GLU A 121 -10.47 13.58 -12.29
N LEU A 122 -11.67 13.12 -11.92
CA LEU A 122 -12.94 13.70 -12.32
C LEU A 122 -12.84 15.22 -12.06
N LYS A 123 -12.37 15.98 -13.06
CA LYS A 123 -12.51 17.42 -13.16
C LYS A 123 -13.97 17.72 -13.47
N GLN A 124 -14.87 17.23 -12.63
CA GLN A 124 -16.17 17.87 -12.40
C GLN A 124 -16.00 18.87 -11.25
N ARG A 125 -15.00 19.76 -11.34
CA ARG A 125 -15.16 21.06 -10.69
C ARG A 125 -16.26 21.74 -11.50
N LYS A 126 -17.49 21.70 -10.99
CA LYS A 126 -18.59 22.54 -11.45
C LYS A 126 -18.00 23.91 -11.76
N ARG A 127 -18.06 24.34 -13.01
CA ARG A 127 -17.98 25.77 -13.32
C ARG A 127 -19.13 26.39 -12.53
N ILE A 128 -18.83 27.00 -11.39
CA ILE A 128 -19.74 27.95 -10.78
C ILE A 128 -19.60 29.16 -11.71
N ASP A 129 -20.51 29.26 -12.68
CA ASP A 129 -20.72 30.52 -13.37
C ASP A 129 -21.11 31.54 -12.31
N VAL A 130 -20.16 32.39 -11.95
CA VAL A 130 -20.43 33.60 -11.19
C VAL A 130 -21.11 34.55 -12.18
N ARG A 131 -22.44 34.66 -12.04
CA ARG A 131 -23.22 35.71 -12.71
C ARG A 131 -22.86 37.08 -12.13
#